data_AF-A0A2E0SGQ1-F1
#
_entry.id   AF-A0A2E0SGQ1-F1
#
_cell.length_a   1.000
_cell.length_b   1.000
_cell.length_c   1.000
_cell.angle_alpha   90.00
_cell.angle_beta   90.00
_cell.angle_gamma   90.00
#
_symmetry.space_group_name_H-M   'P 1'
#
loop_
_entity.id
_entity.type
_entity.pdbx_description
1 polymer ?
#
loop_
_entity_poly.entity_id
_entity_poly.type
_entity_poly.pdbx_seq_one_letter_code
_entity_poly.pdbx_strand_id
1 'polypeptide(L)'
;MTIDWAGISFDLIPAGATVSMSESLSVNLTKPQLDYLMRGLRYVRSSYLMEPEEPSEKVLAERRERLAELAELKDRLEKAIPSGEAAKV
;
A
#
# COMPACT_ATOMS: atom_id res chain seq x y z
N MET A 1 3.79 -20.75 8.67
CA MET A 1 5.25 -20.71 8.47
C MET A 1 5.62 -19.24 8.42
N THR A 2 6.41 -18.75 9.38
CA THR A 2 6.70 -17.31 9.52
C THR A 2 7.97 -16.99 8.75
N ILE A 3 7.96 -15.91 7.97
CA ILE A 3 9.16 -15.39 7.30
C ILE A 3 9.59 -14.13 8.06
N ASP A 4 10.78 -14.17 8.63
CA ASP A 4 11.40 -13.03 9.30
C ASP A 4 12.46 -12.41 8.38
N TRP A 5 12.23 -11.16 8.00
CA TRP A 5 13.21 -10.31 7.35
C TRP A 5 13.48 -9.10 8.23
N ALA A 6 14.73 -8.97 8.67
CA ALA A 6 15.21 -7.81 9.43
C ALA A 6 14.35 -7.41 10.65
N GLY A 7 13.78 -8.40 11.37
CA GLY A 7 12.99 -8.17 12.58
C GLY A 7 11.53 -7.80 12.33
N ILE A 8 11.06 -7.93 11.08
CA ILE A 8 9.65 -7.78 10.71
C ILE A 8 9.10 -9.19 10.44
N SER A 9 8.33 -9.71 11.39
CA SER A 9 7.64 -11.00 11.23
C SER A 9 6.42 -10.83 10.34
N PHE A 10 6.47 -11.43 9.15
CA PHE A 10 5.28 -11.62 8.30
C PHE A 10 4.73 -13.02 8.56
N ASP A 11 3.53 -13.06 9.17
CA ASP A 11 2.74 -14.28 9.19
C ASP A 11 2.19 -14.53 7.80
N LEU A 12 2.53 -15.68 7.20
CA LEU A 12 1.89 -16.11 5.97
C LEU A 12 0.41 -16.37 6.25
N ILE A 13 -0.45 -15.48 5.77
CA ILE A 13 -1.90 -15.63 5.79
C ILE A 13 -2.25 -16.88 4.96
N PRO A 14 -2.90 -17.90 5.55
CA PRO A 14 -3.29 -19.09 4.81
C PRO A 14 -4.32 -18.75 3.73
N ALA A 15 -4.24 -19.42 2.59
CA ALA A 15 -5.19 -19.25 1.49
C ALA A 15 -6.62 -19.51 2.00
N GLY A 16 -7.43 -18.45 2.04
CA GLY A 16 -8.82 -18.48 2.52
C GLY A 16 -9.08 -17.75 3.85
N ALA A 17 -8.06 -17.22 4.53
CA ALA A 17 -8.28 -16.34 5.68
C ALA A 17 -8.64 -14.92 5.24
N THR A 18 -9.85 -14.47 5.60
CA THR A 18 -10.24 -13.07 5.50
C THR A 18 -9.67 -12.32 6.70
N VAL A 19 -8.76 -11.38 6.45
CA VAL A 19 -8.28 -10.47 7.50
C VAL A 19 -9.46 -9.58 7.88
N SER A 20 -9.96 -9.71 9.11
CA SER A 20 -10.90 -8.73 9.68
C SER A 20 -10.15 -7.41 9.84
N MET A 21 -10.18 -6.58 8.80
CA MET A 21 -9.51 -5.28 8.78
C MET A 21 -10.37 -4.25 9.54
N SER A 22 -10.62 -4.50 10.82
CA SER A 22 -11.36 -3.61 11.72
C SER A 22 -10.48 -2.92 12.76
N GLU A 23 -9.16 -3.05 12.65
CA GLU A 23 -8.21 -2.32 13.47
C GLU A 23 -7.40 -1.37 12.61
N SER A 24 -7.68 -0.08 12.74
CA SER A 24 -6.85 0.98 12.18
C SER A 24 -5.46 0.89 12.79
N LEU A 25 -4.50 0.34 12.04
CA LEU A 25 -3.11 0.23 12.48
C LEU A 25 -2.43 1.61 12.35
N SER A 26 -2.12 2.24 13.48
CA SER A 26 -1.31 3.46 13.51
C SER A 26 0.17 3.09 13.47
N VAL A 27 0.83 3.30 12.33
CA VAL A 27 2.27 3.04 12.16
C VAL A 27 3.03 4.37 12.15
N ASN A 28 4.02 4.51 13.03
CA ASN A 28 4.95 5.64 12.99
C ASN A 28 6.02 5.37 11.92
N LEU A 29 5.96 6.10 10.81
CA LEU A 29 6.91 5.99 9.72
C LEU A 29 7.95 7.10 9.79
N THR A 30 9.23 6.74 9.65
CA THR A 30 10.27 7.72 9.35
C THR A 30 10.16 8.20 7.91
N LYS A 31 10.70 9.39 7.60
CA LYS A 31 10.69 9.94 6.24
C LYS A 31 11.28 8.97 5.18
N PRO A 32 12.42 8.27 5.42
CA PRO A 32 12.93 7.28 4.48
C PRO A 32 11.99 6.08 4.28
N GLN A 33 11.33 5.59 5.34
CA GLN A 33 10.37 4.49 5.23
C GLN A 33 9.14 4.89 4.42
N LEU A 34 8.65 6.11 4.61
CA LEU A 34 7.57 6.67 3.81
C LEU A 34 7.98 6.79 2.34
N ASP A 35 9.18 7.28 2.05
CA ASP A 35 9.70 7.37 0.68
C ASP A 35 9.76 5.99 0.01
N TYR A 36 10.19 4.95 0.73
CA TYR A 36 10.18 3.58 0.22
C TYR A 36 8.77 3.06 -0.05
N LEU A 37 7.82 3.31 0.86
CA LEU A 37 6.41 2.94 0.68
C LEU A 37 5.81 3.64 -0.55
N MET A 38 6.05 4.94 -0.71
CA MET A 38 5.57 5.72 -1.85
C MET A 38 6.17 5.24 -3.18
N ARG A 39 7.44 4.83 -3.19
CA ARG A 39 8.07 4.18 -4.36
C ARG A 39 7.46 2.81 -4.65
N GLY A 40 7.24 1.99 -3.61
CA GLY A 40 6.58 0.70 -3.74
C GLY A 40 5.16 0.82 -4.30
N LEU A 41 4.38 1.78 -3.79
CA LEU A 41 3.02 2.06 -4.26
C LEU A 41 2.99 2.44 -5.74
N ARG A 42 3.97 3.24 -6.20
CA ARG A 42 4.14 3.58 -7.62
C ARG A 42 4.42 2.34 -8.46
N TYR A 43 5.24 1.42 -7.98
CA TYR A 43 5.54 0.16 -8.67
C TYR A 43 4.29 -0.71 -8.80
N VAL A 44 3.53 -0.89 -7.72
CA VAL A 44 2.29 -1.68 -7.71
C VAL A 44 1.23 -1.07 -8.64
N ARG A 45 1.09 0.26 -8.67
CA ARG A 45 0.23 0.92 -9.64
C ARG A 45 0.64 0.58 -11.08
N SER A 46 1.93 0.64 -11.39
CA SER A 46 2.44 0.31 -12.72
C SER A 46 2.19 -1.15 -13.08
N SER A 47 2.31 -2.09 -12.14
CA SER A 47 2.05 -3.50 -12.43
C SER A 47 0.61 -3.75 -12.85
N TYR A 48 -0.38 -3.15 -12.18
CA TYR A 48 -1.79 -3.26 -12.59
C TYR A 48 -2.08 -2.63 -13.96
N LEU A 49 -1.35 -1.58 -14.33
CA LEU A 49 -1.48 -0.95 -15.64
C LEU A 49 -0.86 -1.79 -16.76
N MET A 50 0.19 -2.57 -16.43
CA MET A 50 0.94 -3.39 -17.38
C MET A 50 0.45 -4.84 -17.43
N GLU A 51 -0.56 -5.20 -16.64
CA GLU A 51 -1.08 -6.56 -16.55
C GLU A 51 -1.71 -6.98 -17.89
N PRO A 52 -1.16 -8.01 -18.56
CA PRO A 52 -1.62 -8.48 -19.86
C PRO A 52 -2.85 -9.36 -19.66
N GLU A 53 -3.98 -8.71 -19.40
CA GLU A 53 -5.28 -9.34 -19.22
C GLU A 53 -6.22 -8.86 -20.32
N GLU A 54 -7.01 -9.78 -20.87
CA GLU A 54 -7.95 -9.46 -21.94
C GLU A 54 -9.04 -8.51 -21.41
N PRO A 55 -9.27 -7.35 -22.07
CA PRO A 55 -10.14 -6.32 -21.53
C PRO A 55 -11.61 -6.74 -21.62
N SER A 56 -12.10 -7.39 -20.56
CA SER A 56 -13.53 -7.54 -20.30
C SER A 56 -14.03 -6.42 -19.39
N GLU A 57 -15.34 -6.15 -19.40
CA GLU A 57 -15.93 -5.12 -18.51
C GLU A 57 -15.64 -5.41 -17.03
N LYS A 58 -15.66 -6.69 -16.64
CA LYS A 58 -15.32 -7.14 -15.28
C LYS A 58 -13.86 -6.84 -14.93
N VAL A 59 -12.93 -7.21 -15.81
CA VAL A 59 -11.49 -6.94 -15.63
C VAL A 59 -11.21 -5.44 -15.52
N LEU A 60 -11.86 -4.63 -16.34
CA LEU A 60 -11.73 -3.18 -16.28
C LEU A 60 -12.31 -2.58 -15.00
N ALA A 61 -13.43 -3.11 -14.51
CA ALA A 61 -14.03 -2.69 -13.24
C ALA A 61 -13.12 -3.03 -12.06
N GLU A 62 -12.63 -4.27 -11.96
CA GLU A 62 -11.69 -4.70 -10.91
C GLU A 62 -10.39 -3.89 -10.96
N ARG A 63 -9.84 -3.63 -12.15
CA ARG A 63 -8.64 -2.81 -12.31
C ARG A 63 -8.89 -1.37 -11.81
N ARG A 64 -10.05 -0.79 -12.09
CA ARG A 64 -10.42 0.55 -11.60
C ARG A 64 -10.54 0.58 -10.09
N GLU A 65 -11.16 -0.43 -9.49
CA GLU A 65 -11.30 -0.56 -8.04
C GLU A 65 -9.93 -0.63 -7.36
N ARG A 66 -9.05 -1.53 -7.81
CA ARG A 66 -7.67 -1.66 -7.29
C ARG A 66 -6.88 -0.36 -7.42
N LEU A 67 -7.00 0.33 -8.55
CA LEU A 67 -6.34 1.62 -8.76
C LEU A 67 -6.90 2.74 -7.87
N ALA A 68 -8.20 2.71 -7.56
CA ALA A 68 -8.83 3.66 -6.65
C ALA A 68 -8.35 3.44 -5.21
N GLU A 69 -8.29 2.20 -4.74
CA GLU A 69 -7.74 1.85 -3.42
C GLU A 69 -6.28 2.31 -3.25
N LEU A 70 -5.45 2.11 -4.28
CA LEU A 70 -4.07 2.60 -4.28
C LEU A 70 -3.99 4.13 -4.23
N ALA A 71 -4.90 4.83 -4.92
CA ALA A 71 -4.96 6.28 -4.89
C ALA A 71 -5.36 6.79 -3.49
N GLU A 72 -6.34 6.17 -2.85
CA GLU A 72 -6.71 6.51 -1.47
C GLU A 72 -5.56 6.26 -0.49
N LEU A 73 -4.86 5.13 -0.62
CA LEU A 73 -3.72 4.82 0.23
C LEU A 73 -2.59 5.84 0.05
N LYS A 74 -2.31 6.24 -1.20
CA LYS A 74 -1.34 7.30 -1.52
C LYS A 74 -1.70 8.60 -0.79
N ASP A 75 -2.95 9.03 -0.88
CA ASP A 75 -3.43 10.27 -0.29
C ASP A 75 -3.37 10.24 1.25
N ARG A 76 -3.68 9.08 1.86
CA ARG A 76 -3.55 8.89 3.31
C ARG A 76 -2.09 8.98 3.76
N LEU A 77 -1.17 8.36 3.02
CA LEU A 77 0.27 8.42 3.31
C LEU A 77 0.86 9.82 3.12
N GLU A 78 0.44 10.56 2.09
CA GLU A 78 0.87 11.95 1.87
C GLU A 78 0.38 12.89 2.99
N LYS A 79 -0.84 12.67 3.52
CA LYS A 79 -1.39 13.42 4.65
C LYS A 79 -0.77 13.03 6.00
N ALA A 80 -0.23 11.82 6.10
CA ALA A 80 0.44 11.34 7.31
C ALA A 80 1.82 11.99 7.52
N ILE A 81 2.36 12.71 6.53
CA ILE A 81 3.53 13.57 6.70
C ILE A 81 3.11 14.71 7.64
N PRO A 82 3.63 14.78 8.89
CA PRO A 82 3.39 15.96 9.70
C PRO A 82 4.01 17.14 8.96
N SER A 83 3.20 18.14 8.63
CA SER A 83 3.69 19.48 8.30
C SER A 83 4.33 20.05 9.57
N GLY A 84 5.56 19.64 9.82
CA GLY A 84 6.28 19.85 11.06
C GLY A 84 7.77 20.01 10.83
N GLU A 85 8.14 20.59 9.68
CA GLU A 85 9.48 21.16 9.46
C GLU A 85 9.37 22.37 8.51
N ALA A 86 8.29 23.13 8.63
CA ALA A 86 8.35 24.57 8.47
C ALA A 86 8.64 25.14 9.85
N ALA A 87 9.70 25.95 9.98
CA ALA A 87 10.18 26.61 11.20
C ALA A 87 11.05 25.78 12.16
N LYS A 88 12.30 25.53 11.76
CA LYS A 88 13.48 25.99 12.51
C LYS A 88 14.71 25.91 11.59
N VAL A 89 14.91 27.00 10.86
CA VAL A 89 16.20 27.41 10.28
C VAL A 89 16.68 28.58 11.13
#